data_AF-A0A7S2F822-F1
#
_entry.id   AF-A0A7S2F822-F1
#
_cell.length_a   1.000
_cell.length_b   1.000
_cell.length_c   1.000
_cell.angle_alpha   90.00
_cell.angle_beta   90.00
_cell.angle_gamma   90.00
#
_symmetry.space_group_name_H-M   'P 1'
#
loop_
_entity.id
_entity.type
_entity.pdbx_description
1 polymer ?
#
loop_
_entity_poly.entity_id
_entity_poly.type
_entity_poly.pdbx_seq_one_letter_code
_entity_poly.pdbx_strand_id
1 'polypeptide(L)'
;TAQPAPLAFDLGELETFRYRVEDVNRAVTKMQVREERAAELKRELLNSDKLRAYFATNPGELKTLRHDKPAGAVAQNQPHLAHIPDYLVPHSLKAMGGEGGSAKRKRRRGGIRRADKRRNKGNDPLQTFGGAGGGAEDDGEERVADPDRIYTKSDDVGQSTSGRKRWKEKHRKGEFSNKARDAKKKGYK
;
A
#
# COMPACT_ATOMS: atom_id res chain seq x y z
N THR A 1 35.90 30.98 24.09
CA THR A 1 34.67 30.17 24.28
C THR A 1 35.04 28.99 25.17
N ALA A 2 34.35 28.80 26.29
CA ALA A 2 34.63 27.68 27.19
C ALA A 2 34.24 26.36 26.50
N GLN A 3 35.14 25.39 26.52
CA GLN A 3 34.85 24.05 25.99
C GLN A 3 33.83 23.37 26.92
N PRO A 4 32.80 22.68 26.38
CA PRO A 4 31.88 21.93 27.21
C PRO A 4 32.62 20.81 27.94
N ALA A 5 32.24 20.57 29.19
CA ALA A 5 32.79 19.47 29.97
C ALA A 5 32.47 18.12 29.30
N PRO A 6 33.37 17.12 29.38
CA PRO A 6 33.13 15.80 28.81
C PRO A 6 31.89 15.18 29.45
N LEU A 7 31.00 14.62 28.61
CA LEU A 7 29.79 13.97 29.06
C LEU A 7 30.16 12.71 29.87
N ALA A 8 29.79 12.68 31.15
CA ALA A 8 29.89 11.48 31.97
C ALA A 8 28.91 10.45 31.39
N PHE A 9 29.44 9.41 30.75
CA PHE A 9 28.69 8.43 29.98
C PHE A 9 28.97 7.04 30.52
N ASP A 10 27.99 6.42 31.16
CA ASP A 10 28.08 5.02 31.58
C ASP A 10 27.61 4.11 30.44
N LEU A 11 28.51 3.23 29.98
CA LEU A 11 28.20 2.26 28.93
C LEU A 11 27.21 1.19 29.40
N GLY A 12 27.18 0.89 30.71
CA GLY A 12 26.26 -0.11 31.26
C GLY A 12 24.79 0.27 31.11
N GLU A 13 24.48 1.57 31.14
CA GLU A 13 23.13 2.09 30.97
C GLU A 13 22.58 1.87 29.55
N LEU A 14 23.46 1.82 28.54
CA LEU A 14 23.08 1.62 27.15
C LEU A 14 22.75 0.19 26.77
N GLU A 15 23.18 -0.80 27.58
CA GLU A 15 22.93 -2.21 27.30
C GLU A 15 21.43 -2.52 27.18
N THR A 16 20.59 -1.72 27.82
CA THR A 16 19.13 -1.75 27.68
C THR A 16 18.65 -1.56 26.24
N PHE A 17 19.39 -0.81 25.42
CA PHE A 17 19.07 -0.58 24.00
C PHE A 17 19.65 -1.65 23.07
N ARG A 18 20.51 -2.55 23.55
CA ARG A 18 21.25 -3.51 22.70
C ARG A 18 20.32 -4.25 21.75
N TYR A 19 19.22 -4.79 22.27
CA TYR A 19 18.27 -5.55 21.46
C TYR A 19 17.60 -4.70 20.36
N ARG A 20 17.31 -3.41 20.62
CA ARG A 20 16.75 -2.51 19.60
C ARG A 20 17.75 -2.23 18.49
N VAL A 21 19.01 -2.04 18.85
CA VAL A 21 20.09 -1.81 17.89
C VAL A 21 20.29 -3.06 17.04
N GLU A 22 20.26 -4.24 17.63
CA GLU A 22 20.32 -5.52 16.91
C GLU A 22 19.14 -5.70 15.95
N ASP A 23 17.92 -5.36 16.37
CA ASP A 23 16.72 -5.43 15.53
C ASP A 23 16.82 -4.49 14.32
N VAL A 24 17.31 -3.26 14.52
CA VAL A 24 17.56 -2.30 13.44
C VAL A 24 18.65 -2.82 12.50
N ASN A 25 19.75 -3.33 13.04
CA ASN A 25 20.86 -3.84 12.24
C ASN A 25 20.42 -5.01 11.34
N ARG A 26 19.56 -5.90 11.86
CA ARG A 26 18.96 -6.99 11.07
C ARG A 26 18.02 -6.48 9.97
N ALA A 27 17.31 -5.38 10.23
CA ALA A 27 16.39 -4.79 9.25
C ALA A 27 17.13 -4.10 8.09
N VAL A 28 18.36 -3.62 8.33
CA VAL A 28 19.18 -2.94 7.31
C VAL A 28 19.86 -3.96 6.40
N THR A 29 19.57 -3.88 5.10
CA THR A 29 20.13 -4.83 4.11
C THR A 29 21.23 -4.18 3.26
N LYS A 30 22.13 -5.01 2.72
CA LYS A 30 23.19 -4.55 1.77
C LYS A 30 22.62 -3.84 0.55
N MET A 31 21.42 -4.22 0.10
CA MET A 31 20.73 -3.55 -1.00
C MET A 31 20.33 -2.12 -0.63
N GLN A 32 19.73 -1.92 0.55
CA GLN A 32 19.39 -0.58 1.04
C GLN A 32 20.62 0.32 1.17
N VAL A 33 21.74 -0.22 1.65
CA VAL A 33 23.01 0.53 1.72
C VAL A 33 23.46 0.99 0.32
N ARG A 34 23.36 0.12 -0.68
CA ARG A 34 23.72 0.47 -2.08
C ARG A 34 22.77 1.53 -2.66
N GLU A 35 21.47 1.38 -2.44
CA GLU A 35 20.46 2.33 -2.90
C GLU A 35 20.62 3.70 -2.24
N GLU A 36 20.82 3.73 -0.93
CA GLU A 36 21.01 4.98 -0.18
C GLU A 36 22.28 5.69 -0.61
N ARG A 37 23.38 4.95 -0.79
CA ARG A 37 24.63 5.53 -1.32
C ARG A 37 24.45 6.08 -2.75
N ALA A 38 23.68 5.39 -3.59
CA ALA A 38 23.37 5.91 -4.91
C ALA A 38 22.52 7.19 -4.84
N ALA A 39 21.57 7.29 -3.89
CA ALA A 39 20.79 8.51 -3.70
C ALA A 39 21.61 9.66 -3.11
N GLU A 40 22.50 9.38 -2.16
CA GLU A 40 23.45 10.35 -1.62
C GLU A 40 24.29 10.97 -2.74
N LEU A 41 24.94 10.14 -3.56
CA LEU A 41 25.70 10.61 -4.71
C LEU A 41 24.84 11.46 -5.65
N LYS A 42 23.60 11.05 -5.95
CA LYS A 42 22.70 11.86 -6.79
C LYS A 42 22.41 13.24 -6.19
N ARG A 43 22.18 13.33 -4.87
CA ARG A 43 21.99 14.61 -4.18
C ARG A 43 23.24 15.48 -4.27
N GLU A 44 24.42 14.88 -4.07
CA GLU A 44 25.70 15.58 -4.23
C GLU A 44 25.91 16.08 -5.66
N LEU A 45 25.60 15.26 -6.67
CA LEU A 45 25.69 15.65 -8.08
C LEU A 45 24.83 16.89 -8.37
N LEU A 46 23.60 16.92 -7.86
CA LEU A 46 22.69 18.05 -8.04
C LEU A 46 23.14 19.32 -7.30
N ASN A 47 23.82 19.17 -6.16
CA ASN A 47 24.33 20.27 -5.33
C ASN A 47 25.74 20.73 -5.72
N SER A 48 26.42 20.02 -6.63
CA SER A 48 27.81 20.31 -7.03
C SER A 48 27.89 21.49 -7.98
N ASP A 49 28.61 22.53 -7.58
CA ASP A 49 28.87 23.70 -8.43
C ASP A 49 29.65 23.35 -9.70
N LYS A 50 30.52 22.34 -9.63
CA LYS A 50 31.37 21.90 -10.75
C LYS A 50 30.55 21.32 -11.90
N LEU A 51 29.42 20.68 -11.60
CA LEU A 51 28.58 20.02 -12.60
C LEU A 51 27.47 20.92 -13.14
N ARG A 52 27.32 22.14 -12.61
CA ARG A 52 26.25 23.06 -12.99
C ARG A 52 26.33 23.46 -14.46
N ALA A 53 27.54 23.71 -14.98
CA ALA A 53 27.76 24.03 -16.39
C ALA A 53 27.46 22.83 -17.30
N TYR A 54 27.82 21.62 -16.87
CA TYR A 54 27.56 20.38 -17.61
C TYR A 54 26.06 20.07 -17.72
N PHE A 55 25.29 20.30 -16.66
CA PHE A 55 23.83 20.14 -16.71
C PHE A 55 23.11 21.24 -17.50
N ALA A 56 23.73 22.41 -17.66
CA ALA A 56 23.19 23.45 -18.54
C ALA A 56 23.27 23.04 -20.02
N THR A 57 24.34 22.33 -20.42
CA THR A 57 24.49 21.80 -21.78
C THR A 57 23.74 20.49 -21.99
N ASN A 58 23.54 19.70 -20.94
CA ASN A 58 22.85 18.40 -20.97
C ASN A 58 21.60 18.39 -20.07
N PRO A 59 20.49 19.03 -20.48
CA PRO A 59 19.28 19.10 -19.66
C PRO A 59 18.56 17.75 -19.49
N GLY A 60 18.85 16.77 -20.36
CA GLY A 60 18.28 15.42 -20.27
C GLY A 60 18.73 14.68 -19.01
N GLU A 61 20.01 14.76 -18.67
CA GLU A 61 20.56 14.06 -17.50
C GLU A 61 20.07 14.67 -16.19
N LEU A 62 19.94 16.00 -16.14
CA LEU A 62 19.35 16.70 -15.01
C LEU A 62 17.91 16.24 -14.75
N LYS A 63 17.12 15.99 -15.81
CA LYS A 63 15.76 15.46 -15.68
C LYS A 63 15.80 14.03 -15.14
N THR A 64 16.66 13.17 -15.67
CA THR A 64 16.81 11.78 -15.18
C THR A 64 17.13 11.74 -13.69
N LEU A 65 18.10 12.55 -13.23
CA LEU A 65 18.47 12.63 -11.81
C LEU A 65 17.33 13.13 -10.90
N ARG A 66 16.46 14.00 -11.40
CA ARG A 66 15.31 14.55 -10.64
C ARG A 66 14.11 13.62 -10.57
N HIS A 67 13.93 12.74 -11.54
CA HIS A 67 12.80 11.81 -11.61
C HIS A 67 13.07 10.46 -10.95
N ASP A 68 14.26 10.28 -10.41
CA ASP A 68 14.64 9.04 -9.77
C ASP A 68 13.79 8.77 -8.52
N LYS A 69 13.48 7.50 -8.28
CA LYS A 69 12.74 7.12 -7.08
C LYS A 69 13.59 7.46 -5.85
N PRO A 70 13.00 8.04 -4.79
CA PRO A 70 13.73 8.22 -3.54
C PRO A 70 14.26 6.86 -3.11
N ALA A 71 15.56 6.80 -2.74
CA ALA A 71 16.13 5.58 -2.20
C ALA A 71 15.27 5.07 -1.06
N GLY A 72 15.16 3.74 -0.99
CA GLY A 72 14.19 3.04 -0.17
C GLY A 72 14.09 3.63 1.22
N ALA A 73 12.98 4.32 1.48
CA ALA A 73 12.51 4.70 2.81
C ALA A 73 12.25 3.47 3.72
N VAL A 74 12.72 2.28 3.35
CA VAL A 74 12.38 0.99 3.95
C VAL A 74 13.18 0.73 5.23
N ALA A 75 14.29 1.45 5.47
CA ALA A 75 14.91 1.47 6.81
C ALA A 75 14.17 2.40 7.80
N GLN A 76 13.19 3.18 7.32
CA GLN A 76 12.46 4.22 8.07
C GLN A 76 10.95 4.03 7.82
N ASN A 77 10.25 3.21 8.58
CA ASN A 77 9.76 3.69 9.86
C ASN A 77 9.27 2.45 10.59
N GLN A 78 10.06 1.89 11.49
CA GLN A 78 9.45 1.14 12.57
C GLN A 78 8.88 2.23 13.49
N PRO A 79 7.57 2.56 13.40
CA PRO A 79 7.03 3.72 14.13
C PRO A 79 7.20 3.54 15.64
N HIS A 80 7.35 2.29 16.09
CA HIS A 80 7.61 1.93 17.47
C HIS A 80 9.04 2.23 17.94
N LEU A 81 10.02 2.40 17.05
CA LEU A 81 11.37 2.82 17.43
C LEU A 81 11.43 4.30 17.82
N ALA A 82 10.51 5.12 17.31
CA ALA A 82 10.41 6.53 17.68
C ALA A 82 10.01 6.73 19.15
N HIS A 83 9.32 5.75 19.75
CA HIS A 83 8.95 5.76 21.16
C HIS A 83 9.85 4.81 21.97
N ILE A 84 10.48 5.34 23.01
CA ILE A 84 11.26 4.56 23.96
C ILE A 84 10.39 4.35 25.22
N PRO A 85 10.07 3.09 25.56
CA PRO A 85 9.39 2.76 26.80
C PRO A 85 10.19 3.17 28.02
N ASP A 86 9.48 3.57 29.07
CA ASP A 86 10.03 4.13 30.31
C ASP A 86 10.98 3.20 31.08
N TYR A 87 10.98 1.90 30.75
CA TYR A 87 11.84 0.87 31.35
C TYR A 87 13.19 0.72 30.63
N LEU A 88 13.34 1.27 29.42
CA LEU A 88 14.62 1.27 28.69
C LEU A 88 15.38 2.58 28.88
N VAL A 89 14.72 3.62 29.37
CA VAL A 89 15.37 4.89 29.65
C VAL A 89 16.20 4.74 30.94
N PRO A 90 17.53 4.97 30.88
CA PRO A 90 18.37 4.95 32.07
C PRO A 90 17.88 5.92 33.14
N HIS A 91 18.08 5.56 34.42
CA HIS A 91 17.61 6.37 35.54
C HIS A 91 18.24 7.76 35.56
N SER A 92 19.52 7.85 35.16
CA SER A 92 20.27 9.09 34.95
C SER A 92 19.60 10.05 33.95
N LEU A 93 19.01 9.50 32.87
CA LEU A 93 18.39 10.26 31.79
C LEU A 93 16.89 10.50 32.00
N LYS A 94 16.25 9.75 32.90
CA LYS A 94 14.81 9.83 33.17
C LYS A 94 14.38 11.18 33.74
N ALA A 95 15.23 11.81 34.55
CA ALA A 95 14.99 13.16 35.08
C ALA A 95 15.10 14.26 33.99
N MET A 96 15.87 14.00 32.94
CA MET A 96 16.11 14.95 31.85
C MET A 96 15.02 14.88 30.77
N GLY A 97 14.32 13.76 30.65
CA GLY A 97 13.21 13.55 29.71
C GLY A 97 11.82 13.91 30.25
N GLY A 98 11.73 14.28 31.53
CA GLY A 98 10.49 14.47 32.26
C GLY A 98 9.92 15.89 32.17
N GLU A 99 9.74 16.46 30.97
CA GLU A 99 8.87 17.63 30.71
C GLU A 99 8.91 17.99 29.20
N GLY A 100 8.18 17.26 28.34
CA GLY A 100 8.09 17.68 26.94
C GLY A 100 7.41 16.75 25.93
N GLY A 101 7.15 15.48 26.28
CA GLY A 101 6.57 14.51 25.35
C GLY A 101 5.11 14.16 25.68
N SER A 102 4.16 14.73 24.92
CA SER A 102 2.72 14.38 24.92
C SER A 102 1.80 15.12 25.90
N ALA A 103 1.85 16.45 25.89
CA ALA A 103 0.62 17.21 26.07
C ALA A 103 -0.37 16.78 24.96
N LYS A 104 -1.24 15.82 25.27
CA LYS A 104 -2.45 15.51 24.51
C LYS A 104 -3.20 16.82 24.33
N ARG A 105 -2.97 17.53 23.22
CA ARG A 105 -3.83 18.64 22.78
C ARG A 105 -5.17 18.01 22.46
N LYS A 106 -6.02 17.90 23.49
CA LYS A 106 -7.44 17.62 23.37
C LYS A 106 -8.03 18.81 22.62
N ARG A 107 -7.96 18.78 21.29
CA ARG A 107 -8.69 19.73 20.45
C ARG A 107 -10.17 19.43 20.66
N ARG A 108 -10.78 20.14 21.61
CA ARG A 108 -12.22 20.37 21.61
C ARG A 108 -12.55 21.18 20.35
N ARG A 109 -12.76 20.50 19.24
CA ARG A 109 -13.52 21.05 18.12
C ARG A 109 -14.95 20.57 18.30
N GLY A 110 -15.81 21.49 18.73
CA GLY A 110 -17.24 21.31 18.63
C GLY A 110 -17.66 21.09 17.19
N GLY A 111 -18.78 20.38 17.03
CA GLY A 111 -19.67 20.44 15.87
C GLY A 111 -19.06 20.12 14.51
N ILE A 112 -19.32 18.91 14.02
CA ILE A 112 -20.10 18.66 12.79
C ILE A 112 -20.33 17.14 12.76
N ARG A 113 -21.60 16.74 12.86
CA ARG A 113 -22.03 15.36 12.64
C ARG A 113 -21.61 14.99 11.22
N ARG A 114 -20.63 14.09 11.07
CA ARG A 114 -20.33 13.48 9.77
C ARG A 114 -21.49 12.58 9.42
N ALA A 115 -22.37 13.06 8.55
CA ALA A 115 -23.32 12.21 7.85
C ALA A 115 -22.55 11.05 7.21
N ASP A 116 -23.06 9.85 7.43
CA ASP A 116 -22.61 8.59 6.85
C ASP A 116 -22.68 8.70 5.31
N LYS A 117 -21.56 9.09 4.69
CA LYS A 117 -21.42 9.10 3.24
C LYS A 117 -21.10 7.66 2.83
N ARG A 118 -22.15 6.85 2.76
CA ARG A 118 -22.14 5.56 2.07
C ARG A 118 -21.50 5.76 0.70
N ARG A 119 -20.30 5.22 0.51
CA ARG A 119 -19.63 5.17 -0.79
C ARG A 119 -20.54 4.37 -1.71
N ASN A 120 -21.11 5.03 -2.72
CA ASN A 120 -21.91 4.40 -3.75
C ASN A 120 -21.00 3.43 -4.52
N LYS A 121 -20.96 2.17 -4.07
CA LYS A 121 -20.16 1.07 -4.64
C LYS A 121 -20.80 0.48 -5.90
N GLY A 122 -21.83 1.13 -6.44
CA GLY A 122 -22.65 0.61 -7.54
C GLY A 122 -22.06 0.80 -8.94
N ASN A 123 -21.04 1.66 -9.09
CA ASN A 123 -20.46 2.01 -10.40
C ASN A 123 -18.91 2.01 -10.39
N ASP A 124 -18.28 1.16 -9.57
CA ASP A 124 -16.83 0.97 -9.60
C ASP A 124 -16.46 -0.20 -10.52
N PRO A 125 -15.98 0.04 -11.76
CA PRO A 125 -15.65 -1.01 -12.73
C PRO A 125 -14.44 -1.86 -12.34
N LEU A 126 -13.72 -1.51 -11.27
CA LEU A 126 -12.57 -2.27 -10.79
C LEU A 126 -12.93 -3.33 -9.73
N GLN A 127 -14.18 -3.36 -9.26
CA GLN A 127 -14.68 -4.33 -8.27
C GLN A 127 -15.39 -5.52 -8.90
N THR A 128 -15.57 -5.56 -10.22
CA THR A 128 -16.16 -6.71 -10.94
C THR A 128 -15.15 -7.79 -11.33
N PHE A 129 -13.84 -7.55 -11.11
CA PHE A 129 -12.77 -8.50 -11.41
C PHE A 129 -12.12 -9.11 -10.15
N GLY A 130 -12.77 -8.99 -8.99
CA GLY A 130 -12.35 -9.66 -7.76
C GLY A 130 -12.71 -11.14 -7.77
N GLY A 131 -11.88 -11.96 -8.42
CA GLY A 131 -11.85 -13.40 -8.20
C GLY A 131 -11.32 -13.69 -6.80
N ALA A 132 -12.19 -14.14 -5.90
CA ALA A 132 -11.80 -14.78 -4.66
C ALA A 132 -11.67 -16.28 -4.93
N GLY A 133 -10.44 -16.77 -5.00
CA GLY A 133 -10.14 -18.18 -4.86
C GLY A 133 -10.37 -18.63 -3.41
N GLY A 134 -10.95 -19.81 -3.25
CA GLY A 134 -11.12 -20.48 -1.97
C GLY A 134 -11.82 -21.84 -2.13
N GLY A 135 -11.00 -22.90 -2.20
CA GLY A 135 -11.28 -24.30 -1.85
C GLY A 135 -12.55 -24.96 -2.37
N ALA A 136 -12.40 -25.88 -3.33
CA ALA A 136 -13.34 -26.96 -3.56
C ALA A 136 -12.56 -28.23 -3.90
N GLU A 137 -13.02 -29.34 -3.35
CA GLU A 137 -12.36 -30.63 -3.19
C GLU A 137 -12.17 -31.36 -4.54
N ASP A 138 -11.16 -32.22 -4.56
CA ASP A 138 -10.79 -33.11 -5.66
C ASP A 138 -11.79 -34.27 -5.70
N ASP A 139 -12.84 -34.13 -6.51
CA ASP A 139 -13.77 -35.20 -6.84
C ASP A 139 -13.55 -35.57 -8.32
N GLY A 140 -13.03 -36.77 -8.56
CA GLY A 140 -12.67 -37.26 -9.88
C GLY A 140 -13.85 -37.42 -10.83
N GLU A 141 -13.77 -36.77 -11.99
CA GLU A 141 -14.53 -37.11 -13.20
C GLU A 141 -13.66 -36.92 -14.46
N GLU A 142 -13.85 -37.83 -15.41
CA GLU A 142 -13.06 -38.14 -16.61
C GLU A 142 -12.82 -36.94 -17.56
N ARG A 143 -11.56 -36.69 -17.96
CA ARG A 143 -11.20 -35.64 -18.93
C ARG A 143 -11.59 -36.07 -20.35
N VAL A 144 -12.78 -35.68 -20.80
CA VAL A 144 -13.16 -35.71 -22.23
C VAL A 144 -12.52 -34.51 -22.94
N ALA A 145 -11.85 -34.76 -24.07
CA ALA A 145 -11.14 -33.76 -24.87
C ALA A 145 -12.10 -32.71 -25.46
N ASP A 146 -11.76 -31.41 -25.33
CA ASP A 146 -12.62 -30.27 -25.69
C ASP A 146 -12.43 -29.82 -27.16
N PRO A 147 -13.45 -29.92 -28.03
CA PRO A 147 -13.32 -29.73 -29.48
C PRO A 147 -13.69 -28.32 -30.02
N ASP A 148 -13.55 -27.23 -29.25
CA ASP A 148 -13.90 -25.86 -29.72
C ASP A 148 -12.69 -24.89 -29.70
N ARG A 149 -11.62 -25.16 -30.46
CA ARG A 149 -11.50 -24.73 -31.87
C ARG A 149 -12.28 -23.45 -32.20
N ILE A 150 -11.60 -22.32 -32.03
CA ILE A 150 -12.07 -21.00 -32.46
C ILE A 150 -12.09 -20.95 -34.00
N TYR A 151 -13.18 -21.33 -34.64
CA TYR A 151 -13.74 -20.69 -35.84
C TYR A 151 -14.97 -21.47 -36.35
N THR A 152 -16.17 -20.92 -36.15
CA THR A 152 -17.25 -21.09 -37.11
C THR A 152 -17.92 -19.73 -37.35
N LYS A 153 -17.98 -19.34 -38.63
CA LYS A 153 -18.77 -18.21 -39.12
C LYS A 153 -20.25 -18.60 -39.03
N SER A 154 -20.92 -18.21 -37.96
CA SER A 154 -22.37 -18.08 -37.94
C SER A 154 -22.69 -16.75 -37.27
N ASP A 155 -23.47 -15.90 -37.94
CA ASP A 155 -24.00 -14.64 -37.39
C ASP A 155 -25.10 -14.88 -36.33
N ASP A 156 -25.20 -16.11 -35.82
CA ASP A 156 -26.02 -16.47 -34.69
C ASP A 156 -25.26 -16.07 -33.43
N VAL A 157 -25.49 -14.84 -32.97
CA VAL A 157 -25.00 -14.37 -31.66
C VAL A 157 -25.56 -15.28 -30.57
N GLY A 158 -24.79 -16.32 -30.23
CA GLY A 158 -25.11 -17.28 -29.19
C GLY A 158 -25.54 -16.57 -27.91
N GLN A 159 -26.59 -17.09 -27.26
CA GLN A 159 -27.17 -16.45 -26.09
C GLN A 159 -26.12 -16.29 -24.99
N SER A 160 -25.84 -15.05 -24.57
CA SER A 160 -24.76 -14.76 -23.62
C SER A 160 -24.87 -15.59 -22.34
N THR A 161 -23.89 -16.45 -22.08
CA THR A 161 -23.79 -17.32 -20.89
C THR A 161 -23.19 -16.60 -19.67
N SER A 162 -23.22 -15.27 -19.65
CA SER A 162 -22.64 -14.48 -18.54
C SER A 162 -23.25 -14.88 -17.19
N GLY A 163 -22.41 -14.97 -16.15
CA GLY A 163 -22.83 -15.40 -14.81
C GLY A 163 -23.99 -14.58 -14.23
N ARG A 164 -24.07 -13.29 -14.59
CA ARG A 164 -25.20 -12.41 -14.21
C ARG A 164 -26.52 -12.84 -14.86
N LYS A 165 -26.52 -13.30 -16.12
CA LYS A 165 -27.75 -13.79 -16.79
C LYS A 165 -28.21 -15.10 -16.16
N ARG A 166 -27.28 -16.03 -15.87
CA ARG A 166 -27.57 -17.29 -15.14
C ARG A 166 -28.12 -17.04 -13.73
N TRP A 167 -27.56 -16.07 -13.00
CA TRP A 167 -28.10 -15.69 -11.68
C TRP A 167 -29.50 -15.09 -11.79
N LYS A 168 -29.74 -14.20 -12.76
CA LYS A 168 -31.07 -13.62 -13.00
C LYS A 168 -32.10 -14.68 -13.39
N GLU A 169 -31.71 -15.69 -14.14
CA GLU A 169 -32.56 -16.83 -14.48
C GLU A 169 -32.88 -17.67 -13.24
N LYS A 170 -31.86 -18.12 -12.49
CA LYS A 170 -32.02 -18.91 -11.25
C LYS A 170 -32.89 -18.19 -10.20
N HIS A 171 -32.70 -16.89 -10.05
CA HIS A 171 -33.47 -16.07 -9.08
C HIS A 171 -34.67 -15.35 -9.71
N ARG A 172 -35.01 -15.68 -10.96
CA ARG A 172 -36.18 -15.18 -11.72
C ARG A 172 -36.35 -13.65 -11.64
N LYS A 173 -35.27 -12.94 -11.92
CA LYS A 173 -35.20 -11.47 -11.94
C LYS A 173 -35.18 -10.92 -13.38
N GLY A 174 -35.69 -9.69 -13.53
CA GLY A 174 -35.73 -9.00 -14.82
C GLY A 174 -36.63 -9.72 -15.82
N GLU A 175 -36.08 -10.07 -16.98
CA GLU A 175 -36.79 -10.73 -18.08
C GLU A 175 -37.28 -12.14 -17.73
N PHE A 176 -36.65 -12.81 -16.77
CA PHE A 176 -37.03 -14.15 -16.31
C PHE A 176 -38.07 -14.13 -15.19
N SER A 177 -38.54 -12.95 -14.76
CA SER A 177 -39.59 -12.82 -13.76
C SER A 177 -40.96 -13.24 -14.34
N ASN A 178 -41.87 -13.74 -13.49
CA ASN A 178 -43.23 -14.09 -13.95
C ASN A 178 -43.94 -12.90 -14.58
N LYS A 179 -43.80 -11.71 -13.99
CA LYS A 179 -44.39 -10.49 -14.52
C LYS A 179 -43.94 -10.19 -15.95
N ALA A 180 -42.66 -10.41 -16.27
CA ALA A 180 -42.14 -10.22 -17.62
C ALA A 180 -42.64 -11.28 -18.60
N ARG A 181 -42.76 -12.55 -18.17
CA ARG A 181 -43.34 -13.64 -18.97
C ARG A 181 -44.81 -13.40 -19.29
N ASP A 182 -45.59 -12.98 -18.28
CA ASP A 182 -47.02 -12.69 -18.44
C ASP A 182 -47.26 -11.46 -19.32
N ALA A 183 -46.39 -10.44 -19.23
CA ALA A 183 -46.42 -9.28 -20.12
C ALA A 183 -46.15 -9.67 -21.58
N LYS A 184 -45.13 -10.51 -21.84
CA LYS A 184 -44.87 -11.04 -23.19
C LYS A 184 -46.04 -11.87 -23.74
N LYS A 185 -46.70 -12.65 -22.88
CA LYS A 185 -47.86 -13.47 -23.26
C LYS A 185 -49.11 -12.62 -23.56
N LYS A 186 -49.26 -11.47 -22.88
CA LYS A 186 -50.34 -10.50 -23.14
C LYS A 186 -50.14 -9.65 -24.40
N GLY A 187 -48.90 -9.44 -24.82
CA GLY A 187 -48.58 -8.67 -26.05
C GLY A 187 -48.61 -9.48 -27.35
N TYR A 188 -48.95 -10.78 -27.29
CA TYR A 188 -49.07 -11.68 -28.45
C TYR A 188 -50.52 -12.06 -28.77
N LYS A 189 -51.47 -11.17 -28.41
CA LYS A 189 -52.86 -11.21 -28.87
C LYS A 189 -53.20 -9.91 -29.56
#